data_AF-A0A3A9VEL4-F1
#
_entry.id   AF-A0A3A9VEL4-F1
#
_cell.length_a   1.000
_cell.length_b   1.000
_cell.length_c   1.000
_cell.angle_alpha   90.00
_cell.angle_beta   90.00
_cell.angle_gamma   90.00
#
_symmetry.space_group_name_H-M   'P 1'
#
loop_
_entity.id
_entity.type
_entity.pdbx_description
1 polymer ?
#
loop_
_entity_poly.entity_id
_entity_poly.type
_entity_poly.pdbx_seq_one_letter_code
_entity_poly.pdbx_strand_id
1 'polypeptide(L)'
;MNTKFLFTIAAGLALSTSSISAQATDCATTASIAYEHAKVKNYQAAEEPLWKVRKECPTYSLATYQFGEKLLKDKLKKAAAADKKTIANELITLLKERFQYFPSKTKIGNMHGTIGQIMFDNKIGTIDTQYAELHKAWTEDKDNVSNPKNVYTYFYLLVELHEKGKRELQDVFDLYDGVIEKIEDEESKKAKIIAELTEKEESGTALSSKEKKKLSRSGKILSNYSKVKAGVNQKLGELADCKNLIPLYTGQFEAKKTDINWLKGAASRMSSKECTDDPLFFKLVEALHKADPSAKTAYYLGILALKDKKTSVGLKYFNQSAELETKSSDKAKVYFRIAEVLKKQGSKGKARGYYRKALKYRPSMGTAYLRIASMIASSANNCGTDVFSKRAVYWLAENYARRAGKVDPSLKSTASKTAANYKAKAPSKTDIFNNPGVSSVSIGCWIGEIVRVPKL
;
A
#
# COMPACT_ATOMS: atom_id res chain seq x y z
N MET A 1 -104.19 -27.54 52.09
CA MET A 1 -102.72 -27.36 52.19
C MET A 1 -102.35 -26.25 51.23
N ASN A 2 -101.94 -25.10 51.79
CA ASN A 2 -100.99 -24.09 51.30
C ASN A 2 -100.90 -23.84 49.77
N THR A 3 -100.97 -22.65 49.17
CA THR A 3 -101.19 -21.23 49.52
C THR A 3 -100.80 -20.48 48.22
N LYS A 4 -101.61 -19.51 47.73
CA LYS A 4 -101.21 -18.19 47.18
C LYS A 4 -100.17 -18.09 46.03
N PHE A 5 -100.10 -17.08 45.16
CA PHE A 5 -100.92 -15.99 44.61
C PHE A 5 -99.93 -15.18 43.73
N LEU A 6 -100.38 -14.66 42.57
CA LEU A 6 -99.89 -13.50 41.79
C LEU A 6 -98.46 -13.36 41.18
N PHE A 7 -98.50 -12.78 39.98
CA PHE A 7 -97.48 -12.08 39.17
C PHE A 7 -96.65 -11.02 39.93
N THR A 8 -95.35 -10.85 39.58
CA THR A 8 -94.73 -9.60 39.03
C THR A 8 -93.19 -9.64 38.94
N ILE A 9 -92.67 -9.18 37.78
CA ILE A 9 -91.43 -8.47 37.40
C ILE A 9 -90.23 -8.42 38.38
N ALA A 10 -89.03 -8.77 37.89
CA ALA A 10 -87.77 -8.15 38.31
C ALA A 10 -86.68 -8.21 37.21
N ALA A 11 -86.09 -7.04 36.92
CA ALA A 11 -84.96 -6.83 36.03
C ALA A 11 -83.64 -7.39 36.60
N GLY A 12 -82.76 -7.90 35.73
CA GLY A 12 -81.43 -8.38 36.11
C GLY A 12 -80.38 -8.00 35.05
N LEU A 13 -79.52 -7.05 35.43
CA LEU A 13 -78.30 -6.56 34.78
C LEU A 13 -77.70 -7.44 33.67
N ALA A 14 -77.68 -6.91 32.44
CA ALA A 14 -76.68 -7.27 31.46
C ALA A 14 -75.37 -6.57 31.81
N LEU A 15 -74.47 -7.28 32.51
CA LEU A 15 -73.06 -6.92 32.57
C LEU A 15 -72.46 -7.19 31.19
N SER A 16 -72.42 -6.16 30.35
CA SER A 16 -71.58 -6.15 29.17
C SER A 16 -70.13 -6.24 29.64
N THR A 17 -69.51 -7.39 29.39
CA THR A 17 -68.05 -7.50 29.38
C THR A 17 -67.56 -6.61 28.23
N SER A 18 -67.25 -5.35 28.53
CA SER A 18 -66.43 -4.52 27.68
C SER A 18 -65.05 -5.17 27.62
N SER A 19 -64.88 -6.06 26.66
CA SER A 19 -63.57 -6.31 26.08
C SER A 19 -63.02 -4.95 25.69
N ILE A 20 -62.05 -4.47 26.46
CA ILE A 20 -61.19 -3.36 26.08
C ILE A 20 -60.51 -3.82 24.81
N SER A 21 -61.07 -3.45 23.66
CA SER A 21 -60.37 -3.56 22.39
C SER A 21 -59.24 -2.54 22.48
N ALA A 22 -58.04 -3.01 22.83
CA ALA A 22 -56.84 -2.28 22.46
C ALA A 22 -56.98 -1.97 20.97
N GLN A 23 -57.04 -0.68 20.61
CA GLN A 23 -57.04 -0.28 19.20
C GLN A 23 -55.88 -1.02 18.54
N ALA A 24 -56.21 -1.92 17.61
CA ALA A 24 -55.20 -2.56 16.79
C ALA A 24 -54.45 -1.42 16.09
N THR A 25 -53.18 -1.22 16.45
CA THR A 25 -52.36 -0.19 15.82
C THR A 25 -52.33 -0.49 14.33
N ASP A 26 -52.85 0.43 13.53
CA ASP A 26 -52.65 0.39 12.09
C ASP A 26 -51.19 0.74 11.78
N CYS A 27 -50.35 -0.30 11.82
CA CYS A 27 -48.93 -0.24 11.53
C CYS A 27 -48.68 0.37 10.14
N ALA A 28 -49.56 0.11 9.17
CA ALA A 28 -49.39 0.58 7.81
C ALA A 28 -49.58 2.08 7.71
N THR A 29 -50.66 2.61 8.28
CA THR A 29 -50.92 4.06 8.31
C THR A 29 -49.86 4.80 9.12
N THR A 30 -49.51 4.29 10.31
CA THR A 30 -48.49 4.94 11.17
C THR A 30 -47.11 4.95 10.50
N ALA A 31 -46.73 3.85 9.86
CA ALA A 31 -45.47 3.76 9.12
C ALA A 31 -45.47 4.68 7.89
N SER A 32 -46.58 4.78 7.17
CA SER A 32 -46.71 5.70 6.03
C SER A 32 -46.44 7.15 6.45
N ILE A 33 -47.10 7.62 7.51
CA ILE A 33 -46.92 8.96 8.07
C ILE A 33 -45.45 9.18 8.48
N ALA A 34 -44.88 8.26 9.25
CA ALA A 34 -43.50 8.34 9.72
C ALA A 34 -42.50 8.43 8.56
N TYR A 35 -42.66 7.57 7.54
CA TYR A 35 -41.72 7.46 6.43
C TYR A 35 -41.81 8.64 5.47
N GLU A 36 -42.99 9.17 5.19
CA GLU A 36 -43.14 10.36 4.34
C GLU A 36 -42.47 11.60 4.97
N HIS A 37 -42.70 11.83 6.27
CA HIS A 37 -42.00 12.91 6.98
C HIS A 37 -40.48 12.70 7.01
N ALA A 38 -40.02 11.47 7.28
CA ALA A 38 -38.58 11.16 7.32
C ALA A 38 -37.91 11.25 5.94
N LYS A 39 -38.61 10.91 4.84
CA LYS A 39 -38.10 11.03 3.46
C LYS A 39 -37.75 12.48 3.11
N VAL A 40 -38.59 13.43 3.51
CA VAL A 40 -38.35 14.87 3.32
C VAL A 40 -37.50 15.50 4.43
N LYS A 41 -36.92 14.68 5.32
CA LYS A 41 -36.09 15.07 6.47
C LYS A 41 -36.81 15.94 7.51
N ASN A 42 -38.14 15.92 7.54
CA ASN A 42 -38.91 16.49 8.65
C ASN A 42 -38.90 15.51 9.83
N TYR A 43 -37.74 15.41 10.49
CA TYR A 43 -37.54 14.44 11.57
C TYR A 43 -38.34 14.79 12.83
N GLN A 44 -38.68 16.06 13.03
CA GLN A 44 -39.53 16.47 14.15
C GLN A 44 -40.93 15.86 14.05
N ALA A 45 -41.56 15.94 12.87
CA ALA A 45 -42.86 15.33 12.63
C ALA A 45 -42.79 13.80 12.48
N ALA A 46 -41.63 13.27 12.04
CA ALA A 46 -41.45 11.82 11.90
C ALA A 46 -41.25 11.10 13.24
N GLU A 47 -40.75 11.77 14.27
CA GLU A 47 -40.20 11.10 15.46
C GLU A 47 -41.21 10.24 16.20
N GLU A 48 -42.31 10.84 16.64
CA GLU A 48 -43.36 10.17 17.42
C GLU A 48 -43.99 8.97 16.68
N PRO A 49 -44.47 9.11 15.42
CA PRO A 49 -45.02 7.96 14.69
C PRO A 49 -43.95 6.91 14.36
N LEU A 50 -42.69 7.30 14.12
CA LEU A 50 -41.61 6.35 13.84
C LEU A 50 -41.28 5.49 15.08
N TRP A 51 -41.25 6.08 16.26
CA TRP A 51 -41.04 5.36 17.51
C TRP A 51 -42.24 4.49 17.90
N LYS A 52 -43.45 4.92 17.58
CA LYS A 52 -44.64 4.07 17.70
C LYS A 52 -44.52 2.80 16.84
N VAL A 53 -44.14 2.94 15.57
CA VAL A 53 -43.92 1.78 14.68
C VAL A 53 -42.78 0.90 15.17
N ARG A 54 -41.66 1.47 15.63
CA ARG A 54 -40.54 0.71 16.20
C ARG A 54 -40.96 -0.13 17.41
N LYS A 55 -41.82 0.40 18.27
CA LYS A 55 -42.28 -0.24 19.50
C LYS A 55 -43.36 -1.30 19.24
N GLU A 56 -44.37 -0.94 18.47
CA GLU A 56 -45.59 -1.75 18.32
C GLU A 56 -45.52 -2.70 17.11
N CYS A 57 -44.73 -2.35 16.09
CA CYS A 57 -44.63 -3.08 14.83
C CYS A 57 -43.16 -3.27 14.36
N PRO A 58 -42.26 -3.81 15.20
CA PRO A 58 -40.82 -3.82 14.92
C PRO A 58 -40.43 -4.60 13.65
N THR A 59 -41.22 -5.61 13.26
CA THR A 59 -40.97 -6.42 12.07
C THR A 59 -41.66 -5.90 10.79
N TYR A 60 -42.47 -4.84 10.88
CA TYR A 60 -43.27 -4.34 9.76
C TYR A 60 -42.42 -3.96 8.55
N SER A 61 -41.36 -3.17 8.78
CA SER A 61 -40.45 -2.78 7.70
C SER A 61 -39.08 -2.36 8.21
N LEU A 62 -38.06 -2.79 7.48
CA LEU A 62 -36.67 -2.34 7.66
C LEU A 62 -36.54 -0.81 7.60
N ALA A 63 -37.46 -0.14 6.90
CA ALA A 63 -37.48 1.30 6.77
C ALA A 63 -37.58 2.02 8.12
N THR A 64 -38.27 1.44 9.11
CA THR A 64 -38.33 1.99 10.49
C THR A 64 -36.94 2.24 11.04
N TYR A 65 -36.06 1.25 10.94
CA TYR A 65 -34.68 1.35 11.43
C TYR A 65 -33.82 2.25 10.54
N GLN A 66 -34.01 2.23 9.23
CA GLN A 66 -33.26 3.10 8.31
C GLN A 66 -33.58 4.60 8.51
N PHE A 67 -34.85 4.93 8.75
CA PHE A 67 -35.26 6.29 9.05
C PHE A 67 -34.92 6.67 10.49
N GLY A 68 -35.04 5.74 11.44
CA GLY A 68 -34.63 5.97 12.83
C GLY A 68 -33.15 6.29 12.93
N GLU A 69 -32.31 5.59 12.16
CA GLU A 69 -30.86 5.82 12.14
C GLU A 69 -30.54 7.22 11.62
N LYS A 70 -31.24 7.67 10.56
CA LYS A 70 -31.07 9.02 10.01
C LYS A 70 -31.54 10.10 10.99
N LEU A 71 -32.67 9.88 11.65
CA LEU A 71 -33.24 10.78 12.64
C LEU A 71 -32.29 10.93 13.83
N LEU A 72 -31.86 9.82 14.43
CA LEU A 72 -30.95 9.83 15.58
C LEU A 72 -29.58 10.42 15.23
N LYS A 73 -29.06 10.18 14.01
CA LYS A 73 -27.83 10.84 13.53
C LYS A 73 -28.00 12.35 13.39
N ASP A 74 -29.17 12.82 12.92
CA ASP A 74 -29.47 14.26 12.86
C ASP A 74 -29.58 14.87 14.26
N LYS A 75 -30.29 14.21 15.18
CA LYS A 75 -30.37 14.62 16.60
C LYS A 75 -28.97 14.66 17.23
N LEU A 76 -28.15 13.63 17.05
CA LEU A 76 -26.80 13.56 17.59
C LEU A 76 -25.90 14.70 17.08
N LYS A 77 -26.04 15.08 15.81
CA LYS A 77 -25.31 16.20 15.20
C LYS A 77 -25.68 17.55 15.83
N LYS A 78 -26.96 17.74 16.17
CA LYS A 78 -27.51 18.99 16.71
C LYS A 78 -27.49 19.07 18.25
N ALA A 79 -27.30 17.94 18.92
CA ALA A 79 -27.38 17.83 20.37
C ALA A 79 -26.27 18.60 21.12
N ALA A 80 -26.64 19.13 22.28
CA ALA A 80 -25.70 19.64 23.27
C ALA A 80 -24.80 18.52 23.79
N ALA A 81 -23.62 18.87 24.30
CA ALA A 81 -22.62 17.90 24.74
C ALA A 81 -23.15 16.91 25.81
N ALA A 82 -24.05 17.37 26.69
CA ALA A 82 -24.67 16.56 27.74
C ALA A 82 -25.55 15.43 27.17
N ASP A 83 -26.24 15.67 26.05
CA ASP A 83 -27.23 14.72 25.50
C ASP A 83 -26.62 13.74 24.49
N LYS A 84 -25.42 14.02 23.98
CA LYS A 84 -24.78 13.23 22.92
C LYS A 84 -24.64 11.75 23.28
N LYS A 85 -24.23 11.44 24.50
CA LYS A 85 -24.07 10.05 24.94
C LYS A 85 -25.40 9.30 24.96
N THR A 86 -26.46 9.92 25.45
CA THR A 86 -27.81 9.33 25.49
C THR A 86 -28.31 9.02 24.08
N ILE A 87 -28.22 9.99 23.16
CA ILE A 87 -28.66 9.80 21.77
C ILE A 87 -27.80 8.76 21.05
N ALA A 88 -26.49 8.74 21.31
CA ALA A 88 -25.58 7.75 20.74
C ALA A 88 -25.90 6.32 21.23
N ASN A 89 -26.22 6.14 22.52
CA ASN A 89 -26.68 4.85 23.04
C ASN A 89 -27.99 4.41 22.40
N GLU A 90 -28.96 5.33 22.23
CA GLU A 90 -30.22 5.02 21.55
C GLU A 90 -30.00 4.59 20.10
N LEU A 91 -29.05 5.23 19.40
CA LEU A 91 -28.65 4.84 18.06
C LEU A 91 -28.00 3.45 18.02
N ILE A 92 -27.17 3.12 19.01
CA ILE A 92 -26.59 1.77 19.13
C ILE A 92 -27.70 0.73 19.35
N THR A 93 -28.66 1.01 20.23
CA THR A 93 -29.82 0.13 20.47
C THR A 93 -30.61 -0.09 19.19
N LEU A 94 -30.93 0.98 18.45
CA LEU A 94 -31.63 0.89 17.18
C LEU A 94 -30.89 0.01 16.15
N LEU A 95 -29.56 0.11 16.07
CA LEU A 95 -28.76 -0.73 15.17
C LEU A 95 -28.81 -2.22 15.57
N LYS A 96 -28.77 -2.52 16.87
CA LYS A 96 -28.90 -3.89 17.38
C LYS A 96 -30.29 -4.47 17.14
N GLU A 97 -31.34 -3.69 17.38
CA GLU A 97 -32.72 -4.09 17.08
C GLU A 97 -32.93 -4.36 15.59
N ARG A 98 -32.35 -3.53 14.72
CA ARG A 98 -32.39 -3.78 13.28
C ARG A 98 -31.84 -5.18 12.93
N PHE A 99 -30.75 -5.59 13.56
CA PHE A 99 -30.20 -6.93 13.39
C PHE A 99 -31.10 -8.00 13.99
N GLN A 100 -31.65 -7.77 15.19
CA GLN A 100 -32.59 -8.69 15.83
C GLN A 100 -33.81 -8.99 14.95
N TYR A 101 -34.45 -7.95 14.38
CA TYR A 101 -35.68 -8.12 13.61
C TYR A 101 -35.46 -8.37 12.12
N PHE A 102 -34.31 -7.96 11.56
CA PHE A 102 -33.96 -8.14 10.15
C PHE A 102 -32.52 -8.64 9.97
N PRO A 103 -32.18 -9.84 10.48
CA PRO A 103 -30.82 -10.36 10.44
C PRO A 103 -30.33 -10.56 9.00
N SER A 104 -31.16 -11.13 8.12
CA SER A 104 -30.82 -11.39 6.71
C SER A 104 -30.62 -10.12 5.87
N LYS A 105 -31.10 -8.96 6.35
CA LYS A 105 -30.96 -7.66 5.68
C LYS A 105 -29.98 -6.73 6.39
N THR A 106 -29.21 -7.26 7.34
CA THR A 106 -28.25 -6.51 8.13
C THR A 106 -26.86 -7.07 7.93
N LYS A 107 -25.98 -6.25 7.37
CA LYS A 107 -24.56 -6.58 7.18
C LYS A 107 -23.84 -6.38 8.50
N ILE A 108 -23.47 -7.48 9.16
CA ILE A 108 -22.92 -7.44 10.52
C ILE A 108 -21.62 -6.64 10.60
N GLY A 109 -20.76 -6.72 9.57
CA GLY A 109 -19.52 -5.94 9.49
C GLY A 109 -19.77 -4.43 9.42
N ASN A 110 -20.83 -4.02 8.72
CA ASN A 110 -21.23 -2.61 8.69
C ASN A 110 -21.83 -2.16 10.03
N MET A 111 -22.69 -3.00 10.62
CA MET A 111 -23.36 -2.72 11.89
C MET A 111 -22.35 -2.56 13.03
N HIS A 112 -21.55 -3.60 13.31
CA HIS A 112 -20.55 -3.57 14.39
C HIS A 112 -19.52 -2.46 14.16
N GLY A 113 -19.08 -2.26 12.90
CA GLY A 113 -18.18 -1.16 12.59
C GLY A 113 -18.79 0.21 12.90
N THR A 114 -20.07 0.39 12.61
CA THR A 114 -20.80 1.63 12.92
C THR A 114 -21.00 1.81 14.43
N ILE A 115 -21.38 0.75 15.15
CA ILE A 115 -21.52 0.79 16.62
C ILE A 115 -20.19 1.17 17.27
N GLY A 116 -19.10 0.49 16.93
CA GLY A 116 -17.78 0.79 17.49
C GLY A 116 -17.31 2.21 17.17
N GLN A 117 -17.61 2.73 15.98
CA GLN A 117 -17.32 4.13 15.65
C GLN A 117 -18.16 5.12 16.47
N ILE A 118 -19.44 4.83 16.70
CA ILE A 118 -20.30 5.65 17.57
C ILE A 118 -19.77 5.65 19.00
N MET A 119 -19.35 4.48 19.50
CA MET A 119 -18.78 4.35 20.83
C MET A 119 -17.51 5.20 20.98
N PHE A 120 -16.61 5.11 20.00
CA PHE A 120 -15.38 5.91 19.96
C PHE A 120 -15.65 7.41 19.91
N ASP A 121 -16.47 7.85 18.95
CA ASP A 121 -16.77 9.28 18.71
C ASP A 121 -17.42 9.96 19.92
N ASN A 122 -18.16 9.20 20.73
CA ASN A 122 -18.92 9.71 21.88
C ASN A 122 -18.34 9.28 23.24
N LYS A 123 -17.15 8.66 23.27
CA LYS A 123 -16.48 8.20 24.50
C LYS A 123 -17.40 7.32 25.35
N ILE A 124 -18.03 6.33 24.71
CA ILE A 124 -18.87 5.31 25.35
C ILE A 124 -18.02 4.05 25.54
N GLY A 125 -18.06 3.49 26.74
CA GLY A 125 -17.25 2.33 27.12
C GLY A 125 -15.75 2.64 27.23
N THR A 126 -14.96 1.58 27.33
CA THR A 126 -13.49 1.62 27.36
C THR A 126 -12.90 1.36 25.97
N ILE A 127 -11.60 1.62 25.81
CA ILE A 127 -10.84 1.26 24.59
C ILE A 127 -11.03 -0.22 24.27
N ASP A 128 -10.97 -1.11 25.26
CA ASP A 128 -11.17 -2.55 25.08
C ASP A 128 -12.54 -2.87 24.48
N THR A 129 -13.61 -2.25 25.00
CA THR A 129 -14.97 -2.48 24.48
C THR A 129 -15.20 -1.89 23.10
N GLN A 130 -14.61 -0.72 22.81
CA GLN A 130 -14.67 -0.09 21.49
C GLN A 130 -13.92 -0.92 20.45
N TYR A 131 -12.73 -1.40 20.81
CA TYR A 131 -11.93 -2.29 19.99
C TYR A 131 -12.66 -3.60 19.72
N ALA A 132 -13.21 -4.24 20.77
CA ALA A 132 -13.92 -5.52 20.64
C ALA A 132 -15.09 -5.42 19.64
N GLU A 133 -15.82 -4.31 19.63
CA GLU A 133 -16.91 -4.10 18.69
C GLU A 133 -16.42 -3.96 17.24
N LEU A 134 -15.35 -3.20 17.01
CA LEU A 134 -14.72 -3.08 15.69
C LEU A 134 -14.03 -4.38 15.25
N HIS A 135 -13.49 -5.15 16.20
CA HIS A 135 -12.87 -6.44 15.96
C HIS A 135 -13.91 -7.45 15.48
N LYS A 136 -15.10 -7.52 16.10
CA LYS A 136 -16.21 -8.34 15.60
C LYS A 136 -16.58 -8.02 14.17
N ALA A 137 -16.66 -6.73 13.83
CA ALA A 137 -16.91 -6.30 12.46
C ALA A 137 -15.88 -6.88 11.48
N TRP A 138 -14.61 -6.88 11.89
CA TRP A 138 -13.48 -7.35 11.09
C TRP A 138 -13.44 -8.87 10.98
N THR A 139 -13.69 -9.61 12.06
CA THR A 139 -13.54 -11.07 12.09
C THR A 139 -14.77 -11.80 11.57
N GLU A 140 -15.97 -11.27 11.79
CA GLU A 140 -17.21 -11.95 11.40
C GLU A 140 -17.65 -11.61 9.96
N ASP A 141 -17.28 -10.43 9.44
CA ASP A 141 -17.74 -9.95 8.12
C ASP A 141 -16.82 -8.86 7.53
N LYS A 142 -15.52 -9.19 7.37
CA LYS A 142 -14.47 -8.31 6.81
C LYS A 142 -14.90 -7.64 5.50
N ASP A 143 -15.61 -8.36 4.64
CA ASP A 143 -16.02 -7.88 3.32
C ASP A 143 -16.93 -6.65 3.39
N ASN A 144 -17.83 -6.58 4.38
CA ASN A 144 -18.74 -5.46 4.54
C ASN A 144 -18.19 -4.33 5.43
N VAL A 145 -16.93 -4.39 5.87
CA VAL A 145 -16.22 -3.28 6.53
C VAL A 145 -15.74 -2.27 5.48
N SER A 146 -16.63 -1.38 5.03
CA SER A 146 -16.35 -0.47 3.90
C SER A 146 -16.29 1.02 4.27
N ASN A 147 -16.29 1.37 5.56
CA ASN A 147 -16.20 2.76 5.99
C ASN A 147 -14.74 3.08 6.36
N PRO A 148 -14.07 4.02 5.66
CA PRO A 148 -12.67 4.37 5.93
C PRO A 148 -12.43 4.75 7.40
N LYS A 149 -13.37 5.48 8.01
CA LYS A 149 -13.24 5.92 9.40
C LYS A 149 -13.21 4.75 10.37
N ASN A 150 -14.07 3.75 10.17
CA ASN A 150 -14.13 2.55 11.01
C ASN A 150 -12.81 1.77 10.92
N VAL A 151 -12.26 1.62 9.70
CA VAL A 151 -10.97 0.94 9.47
C VAL A 151 -9.84 1.66 10.20
N TYR A 152 -9.77 2.99 10.11
CA TYR A 152 -8.79 3.79 10.84
C TYR A 152 -8.94 3.63 12.36
N THR A 153 -10.16 3.80 12.88
CA THR A 153 -10.44 3.72 14.32
C THR A 153 -10.09 2.34 14.88
N TYR A 154 -10.34 1.28 14.12
CA TYR A 154 -9.98 -0.08 14.51
C TYR A 154 -8.46 -0.25 14.69
N PHE A 155 -7.67 0.20 13.70
CA PHE A 155 -6.21 0.19 13.78
C PHE A 155 -5.71 1.10 14.91
N TYR A 156 -6.25 2.31 15.02
CA TYR A 156 -5.95 3.28 16.07
C TYR A 156 -6.11 2.66 17.47
N LEU A 157 -7.25 2.03 17.73
CA LEU A 157 -7.53 1.44 19.05
C LEU A 157 -6.59 0.29 19.37
N LEU A 158 -6.14 -0.49 18.38
CA LEU A 158 -5.15 -1.53 18.62
C LEU A 158 -3.80 -0.95 19.05
N VAL A 159 -3.36 0.12 18.38
CA VAL A 159 -2.13 0.85 18.74
C VAL A 159 -2.23 1.37 20.17
N GLU A 160 -3.35 1.99 20.55
CA GLU A 160 -3.57 2.47 21.92
C GLU A 160 -3.58 1.34 22.96
N LEU A 161 -4.10 0.16 22.62
CA LEU A 161 -4.04 -1.02 23.50
C LEU A 161 -2.61 -1.52 23.65
N HIS A 162 -1.82 -1.49 22.57
CA HIS A 162 -0.41 -1.85 22.61
C HIS A 162 0.41 -0.88 23.48
N GLU A 163 0.22 0.43 23.32
CA GLU A 163 0.88 1.45 24.14
C GLU A 163 0.55 1.31 25.63
N LYS A 164 -0.61 0.73 25.96
CA LYS A 164 -1.04 0.39 27.33
C LYS A 164 -0.58 -0.98 27.81
N GLY A 165 0.25 -1.69 27.03
CA GLY A 165 0.75 -3.03 27.36
C GLY A 165 -0.30 -4.14 27.33
N LYS A 166 -1.46 -3.90 26.70
CA LYS A 166 -2.58 -4.88 26.63
C LYS A 166 -2.56 -5.73 25.36
N ARG A 167 -1.71 -5.39 24.39
CA ARG A 167 -1.57 -6.06 23.09
C ARG A 167 -0.11 -6.08 22.69
N GLU A 168 0.27 -7.13 21.98
CA GLU A 168 1.64 -7.31 21.52
C GLU A 168 1.89 -6.40 20.31
N LEU A 169 3.14 -5.96 20.13
CA LEU A 169 3.53 -5.20 18.94
C LEU A 169 3.26 -6.01 17.65
N GLN A 170 3.35 -7.34 17.75
CA GLN A 170 3.02 -8.24 16.65
C GLN A 170 1.56 -8.10 16.20
N ASP A 171 0.62 -7.96 17.12
CA ASP A 171 -0.80 -7.78 16.80
C ASP A 171 -1.00 -6.51 15.93
N VAL A 172 -0.25 -5.45 16.25
CA VAL A 172 -0.28 -4.20 15.49
C VAL A 172 0.23 -4.41 14.06
N PHE A 173 1.32 -5.15 13.87
CA PHE A 173 1.85 -5.44 12.54
C PHE A 173 0.92 -6.33 11.72
N ASP A 174 0.33 -7.36 12.33
CA ASP A 174 -0.58 -8.27 11.64
C ASP A 174 -1.87 -7.53 11.23
N LEU A 175 -2.41 -6.67 12.11
CA LEU A 175 -3.55 -5.85 11.75
C LEU A 175 -3.20 -4.82 10.68
N TYR A 176 -2.01 -4.22 10.73
CA TYR A 176 -1.57 -3.26 9.72
C TYR A 176 -1.62 -3.88 8.31
N ASP A 177 -1.03 -5.07 8.13
CA ASP A 177 -0.99 -5.74 6.84
C ASP A 177 -2.43 -6.01 6.32
N GLY A 178 -3.30 -6.51 7.20
CA GLY A 178 -4.71 -6.74 6.85
C GLY A 178 -5.52 -5.47 6.56
N VAL A 179 -5.24 -4.36 7.27
CA VAL A 179 -5.88 -3.06 7.06
C VAL A 179 -5.43 -2.44 5.74
N ILE A 180 -4.14 -2.50 5.40
CA ILE A 180 -3.63 -2.00 4.13
C ILE A 180 -4.23 -2.76 2.96
N GLU A 181 -4.26 -4.09 3.03
CA GLU A 181 -4.93 -4.93 2.02
C GLU A 181 -6.40 -4.52 1.84
N LYS A 182 -7.16 -4.39 2.94
CA LYS A 182 -8.57 -3.98 2.87
C LYS A 182 -8.76 -2.59 2.29
N ILE A 183 -7.87 -1.65 2.60
CA ILE A 183 -7.88 -0.31 2.00
C ILE A 183 -7.67 -0.42 0.49
N GLU A 184 -6.66 -1.15 0.04
CA GLU A 184 -6.33 -1.32 -1.38
C GLU A 184 -7.46 -1.99 -2.17
N ASP A 185 -8.13 -2.98 -1.59
CA ASP A 185 -9.31 -3.62 -2.17
C ASP A 185 -10.46 -2.62 -2.37
N GLU A 186 -10.75 -1.81 -1.35
CA GLU A 186 -11.84 -0.83 -1.43
C GLU A 186 -11.49 0.33 -2.36
N GLU A 187 -10.24 0.80 -2.38
CA GLU A 187 -9.72 1.76 -3.35
C GLU A 187 -9.89 1.23 -4.78
N SER A 188 -9.49 -0.01 -5.03
CA SER A 188 -9.63 -0.68 -6.34
C SER A 188 -11.10 -0.78 -6.79
N LYS A 189 -12.01 -1.17 -5.89
CA LYS A 189 -13.46 -1.19 -6.16
C LYS A 189 -13.99 0.20 -6.54
N LYS A 190 -13.54 1.27 -5.88
CA LYS A 190 -13.98 2.64 -6.22
C LYS A 190 -13.35 3.15 -7.51
N ALA A 191 -12.07 2.87 -7.72
CA ALA A 191 -11.35 3.24 -8.93
C ALA A 191 -12.00 2.62 -10.18
N LYS A 192 -12.41 1.34 -10.11
CA LYS A 192 -13.14 0.67 -11.19
C LYS A 192 -14.46 1.40 -11.53
N ILE A 193 -15.25 1.76 -10.52
CA ILE A 193 -16.50 2.52 -10.71
C ILE A 193 -16.23 3.90 -11.35
N ILE A 194 -15.17 4.58 -10.92
CA ILE A 194 -14.79 5.88 -11.48
C ILE A 194 -14.40 5.71 -12.95
N ALA A 195 -13.53 4.76 -13.27
CA ALA A 195 -13.10 4.48 -14.63
C ALA A 195 -14.28 4.16 -15.56
N GLU A 196 -15.17 3.24 -15.16
CA GLU A 196 -16.37 2.87 -15.94
C GLU A 196 -17.28 4.06 -16.24
N LEU A 197 -17.51 4.95 -15.26
CA LEU A 197 -18.40 6.10 -15.43
C LEU A 197 -17.73 7.25 -16.18
N THR A 198 -16.42 7.43 -16.03
CA THR A 198 -15.64 8.42 -16.79
C THR A 198 -15.56 8.03 -18.26
N GLU A 199 -15.28 6.76 -18.57
CA GLU A 199 -15.25 6.25 -19.95
C GLU A 199 -16.61 6.46 -20.64
N LYS A 200 -17.71 6.20 -19.94
CA LYS A 200 -19.07 6.45 -20.46
C LYS A 200 -19.33 7.93 -20.77
N GLU A 201 -18.81 8.85 -19.95
CA GLU A 201 -18.92 10.29 -20.17
C GLU A 201 -18.04 10.74 -21.36
N GLU A 202 -16.80 10.25 -21.44
CA GLU A 202 -15.86 10.53 -22.52
C GLU A 202 -16.31 9.96 -23.87
N SER A 203 -17.04 8.85 -23.87
CA SER A 203 -17.65 8.27 -25.07
C SER A 203 -18.92 9.02 -25.54
N GLY A 204 -19.21 10.19 -24.96
CA GLY A 204 -20.34 11.05 -25.33
C GLY A 204 -21.70 10.62 -24.76
N THR A 205 -21.74 9.63 -23.86
CA THR A 205 -23.00 9.18 -23.23
C THR A 205 -23.28 9.96 -21.95
N ALA A 206 -24.43 10.63 -21.87
CA ALA A 206 -24.80 11.38 -20.67
C ALA A 206 -25.04 10.47 -19.45
N LEU A 207 -24.37 10.79 -18.32
CA LEU A 207 -24.60 10.11 -17.04
C LEU A 207 -25.95 10.52 -16.43
N SER A 208 -26.71 9.54 -15.94
CA SER A 208 -27.92 9.77 -15.15
C SER A 208 -27.60 10.45 -13.81
N SER A 209 -28.60 11.07 -13.18
CA SER A 209 -28.47 11.66 -11.84
C SER A 209 -28.00 10.65 -10.77
N LYS A 210 -28.31 9.37 -10.92
CA LYS A 210 -27.84 8.30 -10.03
C LYS A 210 -26.36 8.00 -10.25
N GLU A 211 -25.92 7.95 -11.50
CA GLU A 211 -24.52 7.72 -11.88
C GLU A 211 -23.63 8.89 -11.47
N LYS A 212 -24.05 10.13 -11.71
CA LYS A 212 -23.31 11.34 -11.23
C LYS A 212 -23.10 11.32 -9.71
N LYS A 213 -24.13 10.94 -8.95
CA LYS A 213 -24.02 10.76 -7.49
C LYS A 213 -23.07 9.62 -7.12
N LYS A 214 -23.12 8.49 -7.83
CA LYS A 214 -22.22 7.32 -7.62
C LYS A 214 -20.77 7.69 -7.90
N LEU A 215 -20.50 8.41 -8.99
CA LEU A 215 -19.18 8.91 -9.37
C LEU A 215 -18.62 9.85 -8.29
N SER A 216 -19.37 10.90 -7.93
CA SER A 216 -18.98 11.85 -6.88
C SER A 216 -18.72 11.17 -5.53
N ARG A 217 -19.60 10.24 -5.13
CA ARG A 217 -19.43 9.48 -3.88
C ARG A 217 -18.19 8.59 -3.91
N SER A 218 -17.92 7.94 -5.03
CA SER A 218 -16.76 7.04 -5.19
C SER A 218 -15.46 7.83 -5.10
N GLY A 219 -15.37 9.01 -5.74
CA GLY A 219 -14.21 9.91 -5.62
C GLY A 219 -13.96 10.38 -4.18
N LYS A 220 -15.03 10.73 -3.43
CA LYS A 220 -14.91 11.10 -2.00
C LYS A 220 -14.43 9.93 -1.14
N ILE A 221 -14.96 8.72 -1.37
CA ILE A 221 -14.56 7.53 -0.62
C ILE A 221 -13.09 7.20 -0.91
N LEU A 222 -12.67 7.24 -2.18
CA LEU A 222 -11.28 7.02 -2.58
C LEU A 222 -10.33 8.00 -1.88
N SER A 223 -10.64 9.30 -1.93
CA SER A 223 -9.88 10.34 -1.22
C SER A 223 -9.80 10.10 0.29
N ASN A 224 -10.89 9.64 0.91
CA ASN A 224 -10.91 9.32 2.34
C ASN A 224 -10.05 8.08 2.66
N TYR A 225 -10.05 7.06 1.82
CA TYR A 225 -9.16 5.91 1.98
C TYR A 225 -7.69 6.29 1.87
N SER A 226 -7.32 7.17 0.94
CA SER A 226 -5.94 7.66 0.86
C SER A 226 -5.50 8.41 2.11
N LYS A 227 -6.39 9.22 2.72
CA LYS A 227 -6.12 9.86 4.02
C LYS A 227 -5.98 8.86 5.17
N VAL A 228 -6.85 7.85 5.20
CA VAL A 228 -6.80 6.78 6.21
C VAL A 228 -5.52 5.96 6.06
N LYS A 229 -5.13 5.60 4.83
CA LYS A 229 -3.88 4.90 4.53
C LYS A 229 -2.67 5.68 5.04
N ALA A 230 -2.65 6.99 4.79
CA ALA A 230 -1.60 7.87 5.32
C ALA A 230 -1.57 7.87 6.86
N GLY A 231 -2.72 7.98 7.53
CA GLY A 231 -2.81 7.94 9.00
C GLY A 231 -2.38 6.60 9.60
N VAL A 232 -2.78 5.48 8.99
CA VAL A 232 -2.35 4.12 9.38
C VAL A 232 -0.84 3.98 9.22
N ASN A 233 -0.28 4.41 8.08
CA ASN A 233 1.16 4.38 7.81
C ASN A 233 1.95 5.25 8.78
N GLN A 234 1.44 6.44 9.13
CA GLN A 234 2.09 7.33 10.09
C GLN A 234 2.20 6.66 11.46
N LYS A 235 1.08 6.16 11.99
CA LYS A 235 1.06 5.46 13.28
C LYS A 235 1.94 4.23 13.30
N LEU A 236 1.92 3.42 12.24
CA LEU A 236 2.86 2.31 12.16
C LEU A 236 4.31 2.81 12.12
N GLY A 237 4.57 3.90 11.40
CA GLY A 237 5.88 4.48 11.27
C GLY A 237 6.49 4.93 12.60
N GLU A 238 5.67 5.39 13.53
CA GLU A 238 6.04 5.76 14.91
C GLU A 238 6.47 4.54 15.74
N LEU A 239 5.90 3.35 15.48
CA LEU A 239 6.24 2.10 16.19
C LEU A 239 7.31 1.27 15.47
N ALA A 240 7.37 1.34 14.15
CA ALA A 240 8.28 0.58 13.32
C ALA A 240 9.64 1.31 13.23
N ASP A 241 10.41 1.29 14.30
CA ASP A 241 11.82 1.69 14.29
C ASP A 241 12.74 0.47 14.51
N CYS A 242 14.05 0.64 14.32
CA CYS A 242 14.96 -0.49 14.49
C CYS A 242 15.00 -1.03 15.92
N LYS A 243 14.73 -0.18 16.93
CA LYS A 243 14.71 -0.59 18.35
C LYS A 243 13.58 -1.55 18.64
N ASN A 244 12.44 -1.40 17.96
CA ASN A 244 11.28 -2.27 18.11
C ASN A 244 11.32 -3.46 17.13
N LEU A 245 11.71 -3.23 15.88
CA LEU A 245 11.69 -4.25 14.83
C LEU A 245 12.73 -5.35 15.06
N ILE A 246 13.95 -5.00 15.48
CA ILE A 246 15.05 -5.98 15.63
C ILE A 246 14.73 -6.99 16.73
N PRO A 247 14.38 -6.61 17.98
CA PRO A 247 14.06 -7.59 19.02
C PRO A 247 12.84 -8.44 18.66
N LEU A 248 11.79 -7.82 18.12
CA LEU A 248 10.57 -8.53 17.74
C LEU A 248 10.85 -9.64 16.72
N TYR A 249 11.49 -9.29 15.60
CA TYR A 249 11.74 -10.27 14.55
C TYR A 249 12.84 -11.26 14.94
N THR A 250 13.78 -10.87 15.82
CA THR A 250 14.75 -11.83 16.36
C THR A 250 14.04 -12.92 17.15
N GLY A 251 13.11 -12.55 18.04
CA GLY A 251 12.34 -13.50 18.84
C GLY A 251 11.43 -14.41 18.01
N GLN A 252 10.95 -13.94 16.85
CA GLN A 252 10.03 -14.69 16.00
C GLN A 252 10.71 -15.50 14.89
N PHE A 253 11.96 -15.18 14.54
CA PHE A 253 12.60 -15.67 13.34
C PHE A 253 12.60 -17.19 13.25
N GLU A 254 13.01 -17.90 14.30
CA GLU A 254 13.12 -19.36 14.24
C GLU A 254 11.78 -20.06 13.99
N ALA A 255 10.69 -19.53 14.55
CA ALA A 255 9.34 -20.08 14.37
C ALA A 255 8.72 -19.71 13.01
N LYS A 256 9.08 -18.55 12.44
CA LYS A 256 8.44 -18.00 11.23
C LYS A 256 9.32 -17.99 9.97
N LYS A 257 10.56 -18.51 10.03
CA LYS A 257 11.52 -18.52 8.90
C LYS A 257 11.09 -19.29 7.65
N THR A 258 9.95 -20.00 7.68
CA THR A 258 9.35 -20.67 6.51
C THR A 258 8.06 -20.00 6.03
N ASP A 259 7.53 -19.02 6.77
CA ASP A 259 6.35 -18.25 6.37
C ASP A 259 6.79 -17.13 5.41
N ILE A 260 6.50 -17.33 4.13
CA ILE A 260 6.87 -16.40 3.05
C ILE A 260 6.25 -15.03 3.26
N ASN A 261 4.99 -14.95 3.73
CA ASN A 261 4.30 -13.68 3.92
C ASN A 261 4.92 -12.90 5.08
N TRP A 262 5.19 -13.59 6.19
CA TRP A 262 5.88 -12.98 7.32
C TRP A 262 7.29 -12.50 6.93
N LEU A 263 8.07 -13.33 6.21
CA LEU A 263 9.40 -12.96 5.73
C LEU A 263 9.37 -11.73 4.82
N LYS A 264 8.41 -11.65 3.89
CA LYS A 264 8.20 -10.47 3.03
C LYS A 264 7.89 -9.23 3.85
N GLY A 265 6.95 -9.33 4.79
CA GLY A 265 6.57 -8.22 5.68
C GLY A 265 7.73 -7.74 6.55
N ALA A 266 8.42 -8.66 7.23
CA ALA A 266 9.55 -8.38 8.10
C ALA A 266 10.72 -7.74 7.34
N ALA A 267 11.13 -8.34 6.21
CA ALA A 267 12.20 -7.77 5.38
C ALA A 267 11.79 -6.40 4.81
N SER A 268 10.55 -6.23 4.36
CA SER A 268 10.09 -4.93 3.85
C SER A 268 10.15 -3.86 4.95
N ARG A 269 9.62 -4.14 6.15
CA ARG A 269 9.62 -3.20 7.28
C ARG A 269 11.02 -2.83 7.74
N MET A 270 11.91 -3.81 7.91
CA MET A 270 13.31 -3.54 8.26
C MET A 270 14.03 -2.73 7.17
N SER A 271 13.79 -3.03 5.89
CA SER A 271 14.38 -2.26 4.79
C SER A 271 13.87 -0.83 4.71
N SER A 272 12.56 -0.62 4.88
CA SER A 272 11.93 0.71 4.85
C SER A 272 12.39 1.63 5.97
N LYS A 273 12.90 1.05 7.07
CA LYS A 273 13.39 1.77 8.25
C LYS A 273 14.90 1.76 8.37
N GLU A 274 15.58 1.36 7.29
CA GLU A 274 17.03 1.32 7.18
C GLU A 274 17.71 0.44 8.25
N CYS A 275 16.98 -0.51 8.84
CA CYS A 275 17.48 -1.49 9.82
C CYS A 275 18.29 -2.61 9.15
N THR A 276 18.92 -2.32 8.01
CA THR A 276 19.51 -3.32 7.11
C THR A 276 20.93 -3.71 7.49
N ASP A 277 21.57 -2.98 8.39
CA ASP A 277 22.91 -3.31 8.88
C ASP A 277 22.90 -4.40 9.97
N ASP A 278 21.74 -4.70 10.56
CA ASP A 278 21.60 -5.73 11.59
C ASP A 278 21.69 -7.16 11.00
N PRO A 279 22.39 -8.11 11.65
CA PRO A 279 22.51 -9.49 11.18
C PRO A 279 21.17 -10.22 11.00
N LEU A 280 20.12 -9.81 11.71
CA LEU A 280 18.78 -10.36 11.50
C LEU A 280 18.26 -10.10 10.10
N PHE A 281 18.51 -8.91 9.55
CA PHE A 281 18.04 -8.57 8.20
C PHE A 281 18.67 -9.48 7.15
N PHE A 282 19.95 -9.83 7.34
CA PHE A 282 20.62 -10.86 6.53
C PHE A 282 19.87 -12.20 6.59
N LYS A 283 19.59 -12.69 7.80
CA LYS A 283 18.89 -13.97 8.00
C LYS A 283 17.51 -13.97 7.35
N LEU A 284 16.77 -12.88 7.46
CA LEU A 284 15.46 -12.69 6.83
C LEU A 284 15.54 -12.75 5.30
N VAL A 285 16.46 -11.98 4.71
CA VAL A 285 16.61 -11.95 3.24
C VAL A 285 17.13 -13.28 2.71
N GLU A 286 18.01 -13.97 3.44
CA GLU A 286 18.48 -15.30 3.07
C GLU A 286 17.34 -16.34 3.09
N ALA A 287 16.57 -16.39 4.17
CA ALA A 287 15.41 -17.28 4.29
C ALA A 287 14.37 -16.98 3.20
N LEU A 288 14.06 -15.71 2.99
CA LEU A 288 13.13 -15.28 1.94
C LEU A 288 13.64 -15.66 0.55
N HIS A 289 14.93 -15.47 0.27
CA HIS A 289 15.50 -15.84 -1.02
C HIS A 289 15.48 -17.35 -1.27
N LYS A 290 15.65 -18.18 -0.22
CA LYS A 290 15.53 -19.64 -0.32
C LYS A 290 14.10 -20.06 -0.65
N ALA A 291 13.11 -19.40 -0.07
CA ALA A 291 11.70 -19.76 -0.24
C ALA A 291 11.07 -19.17 -1.52
N ASP A 292 11.41 -17.92 -1.85
CA ASP A 292 10.89 -17.16 -3.00
C ASP A 292 12.01 -16.30 -3.62
N PRO A 293 12.88 -16.90 -4.45
CA PRO A 293 13.99 -16.19 -5.07
C PRO A 293 13.51 -15.02 -5.92
N SER A 294 14.02 -13.82 -5.66
CA SER A 294 13.70 -12.61 -6.43
C SER A 294 14.93 -11.79 -6.78
N ALA A 295 14.82 -10.97 -7.82
CA ALA A 295 15.90 -10.08 -8.25
C ALA A 295 16.43 -9.19 -7.11
N LYS A 296 15.52 -8.68 -6.28
CA LYS A 296 15.84 -7.81 -5.13
C LYS A 296 16.58 -8.55 -4.02
N THR A 297 16.09 -9.73 -3.63
CA THR A 297 16.73 -10.53 -2.57
C THR A 297 18.11 -11.02 -3.02
N ALA A 298 18.25 -11.48 -4.27
CA ALA A 298 19.55 -11.82 -4.86
C ALA A 298 20.50 -10.60 -4.90
N TYR A 299 20.02 -9.43 -5.33
CA TYR A 299 20.85 -8.22 -5.35
C TYR A 299 21.38 -7.87 -3.97
N TYR A 300 20.52 -7.95 -2.95
CA TYR A 300 20.88 -7.63 -1.58
C TYR A 300 21.88 -8.64 -1.00
N LEU A 301 21.66 -9.94 -1.19
CA LEU A 301 22.65 -10.98 -0.83
C LEU A 301 23.99 -10.76 -1.54
N GLY A 302 23.96 -10.26 -2.78
CA GLY A 302 25.16 -9.82 -3.51
C GLY A 302 25.93 -8.71 -2.78
N ILE A 303 25.24 -7.68 -2.31
CA ILE A 303 25.84 -6.57 -1.54
C ILE A 303 26.46 -7.08 -0.24
N LEU A 304 25.71 -7.91 0.50
CA LEU A 304 26.15 -8.47 1.78
C LEU A 304 27.42 -9.31 1.61
N ALA A 305 27.43 -10.21 0.62
CA ALA A 305 28.61 -11.02 0.33
C ALA A 305 29.84 -10.15 -0.01
N LEU A 306 29.66 -8.99 -0.65
CA LEU A 306 30.76 -8.03 -0.84
C LEU A 306 31.22 -7.36 0.46
N LYS A 307 30.29 -7.00 1.36
CA LYS A 307 30.60 -6.43 2.69
C LYS A 307 31.45 -7.41 3.50
N ASP A 308 31.12 -8.70 3.40
CA ASP A 308 31.85 -9.84 3.99
C ASP A 308 33.15 -10.21 3.28
N LYS A 309 33.58 -9.45 2.26
CA LYS A 309 34.75 -9.75 1.41
C LYS A 309 34.64 -11.09 0.63
N LYS A 310 33.48 -11.72 0.58
CA LYS A 310 33.17 -12.93 -0.21
C LYS A 310 32.82 -12.58 -1.66
N THR A 311 33.78 -12.02 -2.40
CA THR A 311 33.50 -11.42 -3.72
C THR A 311 32.93 -12.41 -4.76
N SER A 312 33.41 -13.65 -4.79
CA SER A 312 32.90 -14.67 -5.73
C SER A 312 31.40 -14.96 -5.50
N VAL A 313 31.00 -15.11 -4.24
CA VAL A 313 29.59 -15.31 -3.84
C VAL A 313 28.75 -14.10 -4.22
N GLY A 314 29.24 -12.88 -3.96
CA GLY A 314 28.53 -11.66 -4.33
C GLY A 314 28.29 -11.54 -5.84
N LEU A 315 29.29 -11.90 -6.65
CA LEU A 315 29.14 -11.94 -8.11
C LEU A 315 28.12 -12.99 -8.56
N LYS A 316 28.04 -14.16 -7.91
CA LYS A 316 27.01 -15.17 -8.22
C LYS A 316 25.61 -14.63 -7.98
N TYR A 317 25.37 -14.03 -6.81
CA TYR A 317 24.09 -13.43 -6.47
C TYR A 317 23.71 -12.25 -7.36
N PHE A 318 24.67 -11.39 -7.75
CA PHE A 318 24.37 -10.33 -8.72
C PHE A 318 24.02 -10.88 -10.10
N ASN A 319 24.66 -11.97 -10.57
CA ASN A 319 24.25 -12.58 -11.84
C ASN A 319 22.84 -13.15 -11.75
N GLN A 320 22.52 -13.88 -10.68
CA GLN A 320 21.17 -14.37 -10.43
C GLN A 320 20.14 -13.23 -10.36
N SER A 321 20.48 -12.13 -9.67
CA SER A 321 19.67 -10.92 -9.63
C SER A 321 19.40 -10.38 -11.04
N ALA A 322 20.46 -10.27 -11.86
CA ALA A 322 20.32 -9.84 -13.24
C ALA A 322 19.44 -10.80 -14.04
N GLU A 323 19.52 -12.11 -13.84
CA GLU A 323 18.68 -13.10 -14.54
C GLU A 323 17.19 -12.96 -14.17
N LEU A 324 16.90 -12.77 -12.89
CA LEU A 324 15.53 -12.59 -12.35
C LEU A 324 14.92 -11.22 -12.65
N GLU A 325 15.71 -10.22 -13.07
CA GLU A 325 15.19 -8.89 -13.41
C GLU A 325 14.32 -8.90 -14.67
N THR A 326 13.10 -8.37 -14.54
CA THR A 326 12.17 -8.21 -15.66
C THR A 326 12.31 -6.85 -16.35
N LYS A 327 12.78 -5.82 -15.63
CA LYS A 327 13.00 -4.48 -16.18
C LYS A 327 14.38 -4.36 -16.80
N SER A 328 14.44 -4.00 -18.09
CA SER A 328 15.72 -3.85 -18.82
C SER A 328 16.65 -2.82 -18.17
N SER A 329 16.10 -1.72 -17.66
CA SER A 329 16.87 -0.68 -16.98
C SER A 329 17.53 -1.16 -15.69
N ASP A 330 16.82 -1.97 -14.89
CA ASP A 330 17.32 -2.49 -13.62
C ASP A 330 18.33 -3.63 -13.85
N LYS A 331 18.04 -4.53 -14.81
CA LYS A 331 19.00 -5.52 -15.32
C LYS A 331 20.33 -4.87 -15.76
N ALA A 332 20.27 -3.73 -16.46
CA ALA A 332 21.47 -2.98 -16.84
C ALA A 332 22.25 -2.44 -15.63
N LYS A 333 21.57 -1.96 -14.58
CA LYS A 333 22.22 -1.48 -13.34
C LYS A 333 22.94 -2.62 -12.63
N VAL A 334 22.35 -3.81 -12.57
CA VAL A 334 22.98 -4.98 -11.94
C VAL A 334 24.25 -5.39 -12.69
N TYR A 335 24.21 -5.45 -14.03
CA TYR A 335 25.42 -5.73 -14.83
C TYR A 335 26.49 -4.65 -14.67
N PHE A 336 26.11 -3.37 -14.58
CA PHE A 336 27.05 -2.29 -14.29
C PHE A 336 27.70 -2.46 -12.91
N ARG A 337 26.92 -2.87 -11.89
CA ARG A 337 27.44 -3.16 -10.55
C ARG A 337 28.47 -4.29 -10.59
N ILE A 338 28.17 -5.39 -11.28
CA ILE A 338 29.13 -6.50 -11.49
C ILE A 338 30.42 -5.98 -12.13
N ALA A 339 30.31 -5.14 -13.17
CA ALA A 339 31.45 -4.56 -13.85
C ALA A 339 32.33 -3.69 -12.92
N GLU A 340 31.73 -2.87 -12.05
CA GLU A 340 32.46 -2.07 -11.06
C GLU A 340 33.22 -2.95 -10.05
N VAL A 341 32.62 -4.06 -9.61
CA VAL A 341 33.28 -5.03 -8.71
C VAL A 341 34.50 -5.64 -9.39
N LEU A 342 34.34 -6.15 -10.62
CA LEU A 342 35.43 -6.74 -11.40
C LEU A 342 36.53 -5.73 -11.73
N LYS A 343 36.16 -4.47 -12.00
CA LYS A 343 37.11 -3.37 -12.21
C LYS A 343 37.96 -3.16 -10.97
N LYS A 344 37.34 -3.10 -9.78
CA LYS A 344 38.04 -2.93 -8.50
C LYS A 344 39.00 -4.09 -8.20
N GLN A 345 38.67 -5.31 -8.64
CA GLN A 345 39.56 -6.48 -8.56
C GLN A 345 40.68 -6.48 -9.62
N GLY A 346 40.77 -5.47 -10.49
CA GLY A 346 41.76 -5.44 -11.58
C GLY A 346 41.43 -6.33 -12.78
N SER A 347 40.29 -7.04 -12.77
CA SER A 347 39.82 -7.91 -13.86
C SER A 347 39.22 -7.08 -15.03
N LYS A 348 40.02 -6.19 -15.62
CA LYS A 348 39.59 -5.19 -16.62
C LYS A 348 38.88 -5.79 -17.84
N GLY A 349 39.36 -6.92 -18.36
CA GLY A 349 38.73 -7.63 -19.48
C GLY A 349 37.30 -8.12 -19.16
N LYS A 350 37.14 -8.79 -18.01
CA LYS A 350 35.82 -9.24 -17.53
C LYS A 350 34.90 -8.06 -17.22
N ALA A 351 35.43 -7.01 -16.58
CA ALA A 351 34.70 -5.78 -16.29
C ALA A 351 34.14 -5.13 -17.56
N ARG A 352 34.97 -4.98 -18.62
CA ARG A 352 34.51 -4.50 -19.93
C ARG A 352 33.38 -5.35 -20.50
N GLY A 353 33.48 -6.67 -20.41
CA GLY A 353 32.42 -7.58 -20.84
C GLY A 353 31.07 -7.27 -20.15
N TYR A 354 31.08 -7.05 -18.84
CA TYR A 354 29.88 -6.69 -18.09
C TYR A 354 29.38 -5.26 -18.34
N TYR A 355 30.26 -4.28 -18.56
CA TYR A 355 29.83 -2.95 -19.02
C TYR A 355 29.14 -3.03 -20.40
N ARG A 356 29.63 -3.88 -21.31
CA ARG A 356 28.98 -4.13 -22.61
C ARG A 356 27.63 -4.83 -22.44
N LYS A 357 27.51 -5.79 -21.52
CA LYS A 357 26.21 -6.39 -21.15
C LYS A 357 25.25 -5.30 -20.64
N ALA A 358 25.68 -4.43 -19.74
CA ALA A 358 24.86 -3.31 -19.26
C ALA A 358 24.40 -2.40 -20.41
N LEU A 359 25.30 -2.08 -21.36
CA LEU A 359 24.99 -1.28 -22.54
C LEU A 359 24.01 -1.96 -23.52
N LYS A 360 23.96 -3.29 -23.57
CA LYS A 360 22.96 -4.03 -24.37
C LYS A 360 21.54 -3.76 -23.86
N TYR A 361 21.37 -3.67 -22.53
CA TYR A 361 20.07 -3.45 -21.89
C TYR A 361 19.74 -1.97 -21.67
N ARG A 362 20.76 -1.11 -21.58
CA ARG A 362 20.62 0.36 -21.53
C ARG A 362 21.69 1.05 -22.39
N PRO A 363 21.46 1.21 -23.70
CA PRO A 363 22.42 1.85 -24.61
C PRO A 363 22.81 3.28 -24.22
N SER A 364 21.91 3.99 -23.52
CA SER A 364 22.12 5.34 -22.99
C SER A 364 22.98 5.40 -21.72
N MET A 365 23.58 4.29 -21.27
CA MET A 365 24.44 4.26 -20.08
C MET A 365 25.83 4.85 -20.37
N GLY A 366 25.91 6.16 -20.58
CA GLY A 366 27.17 6.86 -20.91
C GLY A 366 28.26 6.63 -19.86
N THR A 367 27.90 6.48 -18.59
CA THR A 367 28.85 6.15 -17.51
C THR A 367 29.64 4.87 -17.79
N ALA A 368 29.04 3.84 -18.41
CA ALA A 368 29.74 2.60 -18.76
C ALA A 368 30.87 2.85 -19.77
N TYR A 369 30.64 3.71 -20.77
CA TYR A 369 31.69 4.12 -21.71
C TYR A 369 32.82 4.90 -21.02
N LEU A 370 32.51 5.80 -20.09
CA LEU A 370 33.54 6.50 -19.31
C LEU A 370 34.37 5.54 -18.44
N ARG A 371 33.74 4.52 -17.84
CA ARG A 371 34.45 3.50 -17.07
C ARG A 371 35.37 2.66 -17.95
N ILE A 372 34.93 2.27 -19.14
CA ILE A 372 35.77 1.59 -20.13
C ILE A 372 36.94 2.48 -20.56
N ALA A 373 36.68 3.74 -20.91
CA ALA A 373 37.71 4.72 -21.29
C ALA A 373 38.79 4.87 -20.21
N SER A 374 38.38 5.01 -18.95
CA SER A 374 39.29 5.10 -17.81
C SER A 374 40.14 3.83 -17.62
N MET A 375 39.55 2.64 -17.78
CA MET A 375 40.31 1.39 -17.72
C MET A 375 41.35 1.29 -18.85
N ILE A 376 40.98 1.69 -20.07
CA ILE A 376 41.87 1.72 -21.24
C ILE A 376 43.02 2.68 -21.00
N ALA A 377 42.73 3.93 -20.64
CA ALA A 377 43.74 4.97 -20.40
C ALA A 377 44.73 4.56 -19.29
N SER A 378 44.23 4.00 -18.18
CA SER A 378 45.08 3.52 -17.08
C SER A 378 45.97 2.32 -17.44
N SER A 379 45.79 1.73 -18.63
CA SER A 379 46.61 0.61 -19.10
C SER A 379 47.62 1.02 -20.18
N ALA A 380 47.68 2.30 -20.56
CA ALA A 380 48.51 2.79 -21.66
C ALA A 380 49.98 2.33 -21.58
N ASN A 381 50.60 2.45 -20.40
CA ASN A 381 52.00 2.08 -20.20
C ASN A 381 52.28 0.58 -20.36
N ASN A 382 51.27 -0.25 -20.12
CA ASN A 382 51.39 -1.72 -20.08
C ASN A 382 50.85 -2.41 -21.33
N CYS A 383 50.27 -1.67 -22.28
CA CYS A 383 49.56 -2.23 -23.43
C CYS A 383 50.06 -1.73 -24.80
N GLY A 384 51.28 -1.17 -24.85
CA GLY A 384 51.99 -0.83 -26.08
C GLY A 384 53.46 -1.26 -26.01
N THR A 385 54.07 -1.45 -27.17
CA THR A 385 55.45 -1.97 -27.32
C THR A 385 56.49 -0.85 -27.45
N ASP A 386 56.07 0.31 -27.97
CA ASP A 386 56.90 1.49 -28.18
C ASP A 386 56.18 2.76 -27.69
N VAL A 387 56.85 3.91 -27.76
CA VAL A 387 56.29 5.19 -27.27
C VAL A 387 55.01 5.57 -28.03
N PHE A 388 54.99 5.35 -29.34
CA PHE A 388 53.86 5.73 -30.20
C PHE A 388 52.62 4.89 -29.88
N SER A 389 52.75 3.57 -29.85
CA SER A 389 51.68 2.61 -29.55
C SER A 389 51.18 2.72 -28.11
N LYS A 390 52.05 2.96 -27.12
CA LYS A 390 51.65 3.25 -25.73
C LYS A 390 50.79 4.51 -25.64
N ARG A 391 51.18 5.58 -26.35
CA ARG A 391 50.39 6.83 -26.39
C ARG A 391 49.12 6.66 -27.21
N ALA A 392 49.11 5.85 -28.27
CA ALA A 392 47.93 5.60 -29.11
C ALA A 392 46.74 5.03 -28.31
N VAL A 393 46.98 4.34 -27.18
CA VAL A 393 45.94 3.90 -26.24
C VAL A 393 45.01 5.05 -25.81
N TYR A 394 45.54 6.27 -25.70
CA TYR A 394 44.73 7.44 -25.33
C TYR A 394 43.76 7.88 -26.43
N TRP A 395 44.03 7.63 -27.71
CA TRP A 395 43.02 7.85 -28.77
C TRP A 395 41.83 6.90 -28.61
N LEU A 396 42.08 5.64 -28.26
CA LEU A 396 41.00 4.70 -28.01
C LEU A 396 40.18 5.13 -26.78
N ALA A 397 40.85 5.51 -25.69
CA ALA A 397 40.17 6.04 -24.51
C ALA A 397 39.35 7.30 -24.81
N GLU A 398 39.88 8.22 -25.62
CA GLU A 398 39.16 9.40 -26.11
C GLU A 398 37.89 9.01 -26.87
N ASN A 399 37.95 8.05 -27.78
CA ASN A 399 36.78 7.59 -28.55
C ASN A 399 35.66 7.07 -27.64
N TYR A 400 36.00 6.26 -26.64
CA TYR A 400 35.03 5.79 -25.63
C TYR A 400 34.47 6.96 -24.82
N ALA A 401 35.31 7.92 -24.40
CA ALA A 401 34.86 9.10 -23.67
C ALA A 401 33.90 9.97 -24.50
N ARG A 402 34.20 10.22 -25.77
CA ARG A 402 33.30 10.95 -26.68
C ARG A 402 31.97 10.22 -26.89
N ARG A 403 32.00 8.90 -27.04
CA ARG A 403 30.79 8.08 -27.18
C ARG A 403 29.89 8.19 -25.94
N ALA A 404 30.47 8.28 -24.74
CA ALA A 404 29.70 8.49 -23.51
C ALA A 404 28.81 9.74 -23.58
N GLY A 405 29.36 10.89 -23.98
CA GLY A 405 28.61 12.14 -24.10
C GLY A 405 27.61 12.16 -25.25
N LYS A 406 27.81 11.33 -26.28
CA LYS A 406 26.88 11.18 -27.40
C LYS A 406 25.63 10.38 -27.01
N VAL A 407 25.79 9.30 -26.24
CA VAL A 407 24.67 8.43 -25.83
C VAL A 407 23.98 8.89 -24.55
N ASP A 408 24.64 9.76 -23.77
CA ASP A 408 24.15 10.31 -22.52
C ASP A 408 24.47 11.82 -22.45
N PRO A 409 23.54 12.68 -22.93
CA PRO A 409 23.75 14.13 -22.95
C PRO A 409 24.03 14.75 -21.58
N SER A 410 23.55 14.13 -20.48
CA SER A 410 23.81 14.60 -19.11
C SER A 410 25.30 14.56 -18.76
N LEU A 411 26.07 13.71 -19.44
CA LEU A 411 27.51 13.56 -19.26
C LEU A 411 28.32 14.38 -20.26
N LYS A 412 27.72 15.17 -21.16
CA LYS A 412 28.40 15.84 -22.27
C LYS A 412 29.61 16.67 -21.82
N SER A 413 29.49 17.44 -20.74
CA SER A 413 30.58 18.26 -20.19
C SER A 413 31.73 17.40 -19.67
N THR A 414 31.43 16.44 -18.78
CA THR A 414 32.42 15.51 -18.20
C THR A 414 33.10 14.66 -19.28
N ALA A 415 32.33 14.15 -20.24
CA ALA A 415 32.82 13.36 -21.36
C ALA A 415 33.75 14.18 -22.27
N SER A 416 33.39 15.43 -22.58
CA SER A 416 34.22 16.32 -23.40
C SER A 416 35.53 16.69 -22.71
N LYS A 417 35.49 17.01 -21.40
CA LYS A 417 36.71 17.26 -20.60
C LYS A 417 37.62 16.04 -20.52
N THR A 418 37.03 14.86 -20.30
CA THR A 418 37.75 13.58 -20.25
C THR A 418 38.40 13.24 -21.60
N ALA A 419 37.65 13.42 -22.70
CA ALA A 419 38.16 13.23 -24.05
C ALA A 419 39.31 14.19 -24.36
N ALA A 420 39.20 15.47 -23.99
CA ALA A 420 40.27 16.44 -24.18
C ALA A 420 41.55 16.07 -23.41
N ASN A 421 41.42 15.56 -22.17
CA ASN A 421 42.57 15.09 -21.39
C ASN A 421 43.28 13.91 -22.07
N TYR A 422 42.53 12.95 -22.58
CA TYR A 422 43.12 11.82 -23.30
C TYR A 422 43.74 12.25 -24.63
N LYS A 423 43.08 13.13 -25.38
CA LYS A 423 43.65 13.71 -26.62
C LYS A 423 45.01 14.37 -26.39
N ALA A 424 45.16 15.11 -25.30
CA ALA A 424 46.42 15.78 -24.95
C ALA A 424 47.58 14.81 -24.65
N LYS A 425 47.29 13.58 -24.24
CA LYS A 425 48.27 12.53 -23.94
C LYS A 425 48.56 11.61 -25.14
N ALA A 426 47.66 11.61 -26.11
CA ALA A 426 47.81 10.82 -27.32
C ALA A 426 48.94 11.36 -28.23
N PRO A 427 49.37 10.62 -29.26
CA PRO A 427 50.36 11.11 -30.21
C PRO A 427 49.88 12.40 -30.90
N SER A 428 50.80 13.35 -31.01
CA SER A 428 50.61 14.66 -31.65
C SER A 428 50.70 14.56 -33.17
N LYS A 429 50.42 15.67 -33.88
CA LYS A 429 50.63 15.74 -35.34
C LYS A 429 52.08 15.43 -35.73
N THR A 430 53.05 15.92 -34.96
CA THR A 430 54.47 15.64 -35.15
C THR A 430 54.79 14.16 -34.94
N ASP A 431 54.21 13.54 -33.91
CA ASP A 431 54.36 12.10 -33.67
C ASP A 431 53.81 11.29 -34.86
N ILE A 432 52.69 11.69 -35.45
CA ILE A 432 52.12 11.05 -36.66
C ILE A 432 53.03 11.25 -37.87
N PHE A 433 53.54 12.46 -38.09
CA PHE A 433 54.46 12.76 -39.20
C PHE A 433 55.74 11.93 -39.14
N ASN A 434 56.27 11.72 -37.93
CA ASN A 434 57.46 10.90 -37.68
C ASN A 434 57.20 9.39 -37.78
N ASN A 435 55.95 8.96 -38.01
CA ASN A 435 55.56 7.55 -38.19
C ASN A 435 54.74 7.38 -39.49
N PRO A 436 55.34 7.67 -40.67
CA PRO A 436 54.62 7.64 -41.94
C PRO A 436 54.12 6.22 -42.27
N GLY A 437 52.95 6.14 -42.90
CA GLY A 437 52.35 4.87 -43.33
C GLY A 437 51.52 4.14 -42.25
N VAL A 438 51.58 4.57 -40.98
CA VAL A 438 50.76 3.96 -39.91
C VAL A 438 49.34 4.52 -39.96
N SER A 439 48.39 3.73 -40.48
CA SER A 439 46.97 4.10 -40.57
C SER A 439 46.13 3.62 -39.37
N SER A 440 46.62 2.61 -38.66
CA SER A 440 46.00 2.09 -37.44
C SER A 440 47.00 1.44 -36.51
N VAL A 441 46.65 1.35 -35.23
CA VAL A 441 47.46 0.75 -34.17
C VAL A 441 46.64 -0.34 -33.48
N SER A 442 47.14 -1.58 -33.50
CA SER A 442 46.55 -2.67 -32.71
C SER A 442 47.00 -2.54 -31.25
N ILE A 443 46.06 -2.42 -30.32
CA ILE A 443 46.36 -2.33 -28.88
C ILE A 443 46.18 -3.70 -28.26
N GLY A 444 47.28 -4.29 -27.78
CA GLY A 444 47.33 -5.64 -27.21
C GLY A 444 46.75 -5.77 -25.79
N CYS A 445 47.18 -6.83 -25.10
CA CYS A 445 46.75 -7.18 -23.74
C CYS A 445 45.23 -7.40 -23.62
N TRP A 446 44.64 -7.08 -22.46
CA TRP A 446 43.20 -7.22 -22.23
C TRP A 446 42.36 -6.29 -23.13
N ILE A 447 42.96 -5.26 -23.73
CA ILE A 447 42.28 -4.30 -24.61
C ILE A 447 41.94 -5.00 -25.93
N GLY A 448 42.91 -5.48 -26.71
CA GLY A 448 42.64 -6.25 -27.93
C GLY A 448 41.71 -5.52 -28.91
N GLU A 449 41.88 -4.21 -29.07
CA GLU A 449 41.09 -3.36 -29.96
C GLU A 449 42.00 -2.53 -30.86
N ILE A 450 41.51 -2.12 -32.03
CA ILE A 450 42.28 -1.34 -33.00
C ILE A 450 41.90 0.15 -32.94
N VAL A 451 42.96 0.94 -32.77
CA VAL A 451 43.15 2.38 -32.94
C VAL A 451 43.20 2.92 -34.37
N ARG A 452 42.28 3.74 -34.91
CA ARG A 452 42.61 4.47 -36.15
C ARG A 452 43.48 5.69 -35.86
N VAL A 453 44.54 5.89 -36.66
CA VAL A 453 45.34 7.12 -36.60
C VAL A 453 44.52 8.28 -37.19
N PRO A 454 44.40 9.42 -36.49
CA PRO A 454 43.70 10.59 -37.03
C PRO A 454 44.35 11.09 -38.33
N LYS A 455 43.54 11.46 -39.32
CA LYS A 455 44.04 12.16 -40.51
C LYS A 455 44.53 13.55 -40.11
N LEU A 456 45.69 13.95 -40.66
CA LEU A 456 46.38 15.21 -40.31
C LEU A 456 45.65 16.47 -40.76
#